data_AF-A0A7W1UV82-F1
#
_entry.id   AF-A0A7W1UV82-F1
#
_cell.length_a   1.000
_cell.length_b   1.000
_cell.length_c   1.000
_cell.angle_alpha   90.00
_cell.angle_beta   90.00
_cell.angle_gamma   90.00
#
_symmetry.space_group_name_H-M   'P 1'
#
loop_
_entity.id
_entity.type
_entity.pdbx_description
1 polymer ?
#
loop_
_entity_poly.entity_id
_entity_poly.type
_entity_poly.pdbx_seq_one_letter_code
_entity_poly.pdbx_strand_id
1 'polypeptide(L)'
;MNVRDDEGSIRSPVTLALVALAAAAMATFATVALSGSGRDTNEVRAQGDDEPVNEQDDVRTIRVQGRATADVAPDVATVTMGAQHTAPKAKEALDTVSQKTDSIINILKAAGIDEGDIQTSNLSVWPQYGVEGEKITGYQASNTVTVRTTDLEGLGGLLDQVSDAAGDQFRLDGIAFSVDDPDAALADVRADAVANARTKAGQFVVGEDVQIGEIRTMVESGSEPPILFDESRAASGDMAAAEVPIEPGSQELVVDVTVVFELT
;
A
#
# COMPACT_ATOMS: atom_id res chain seq x y z
N MET A 1 -59.58 -10.38 -12.20
CA MET A 1 -58.93 -11.20 -11.15
C MET A 1 -57.43 -11.12 -11.42
N ASN A 2 -56.59 -10.32 -10.79
CA ASN A 2 -56.37 -9.97 -9.38
C ASN A 2 -55.92 -11.15 -8.49
N VAL A 3 -54.99 -10.80 -7.58
CA VAL A 3 -54.17 -11.60 -6.63
C VAL A 3 -52.79 -11.97 -7.20
N ARG A 4 -51.67 -11.26 -6.92
CA ARG A 4 -50.93 -10.90 -5.67
C ARG A 4 -50.15 -12.07 -5.05
N ASP A 5 -49.03 -11.66 -4.42
CA ASP A 5 -48.02 -12.39 -3.62
C ASP A 5 -46.71 -12.58 -4.43
N ASP A 6 -45.69 -11.71 -4.35
CA ASP A 6 -44.85 -11.20 -3.23
C ASP A 6 -43.70 -12.15 -2.86
N GLU A 7 -42.56 -11.55 -2.47
CA GLU A 7 -41.24 -12.12 -2.08
C GLU A 7 -40.26 -12.45 -3.23
N GLY A 8 -39.02 -11.96 -3.29
CA GLY A 8 -38.27 -11.05 -2.41
C GLY A 8 -37.09 -10.48 -3.21
N SER A 9 -37.14 -9.17 -3.46
CA SER A 9 -36.10 -8.40 -4.14
C SER A 9 -35.09 -7.92 -3.09
N ILE A 10 -34.01 -8.68 -2.88
CA ILE A 10 -32.89 -8.25 -2.04
C ILE A 10 -32.03 -7.29 -2.86
N ARG A 11 -32.39 -6.00 -2.80
CA ARG A 11 -31.53 -4.90 -3.24
C ARG A 11 -30.63 -4.51 -2.08
N SER A 12 -29.34 -4.86 -2.14
CA SER A 12 -28.33 -4.28 -1.25
C SER A 12 -28.11 -2.79 -1.57
N PRO A 13 -28.21 -1.88 -0.59
CA PRO A 13 -27.82 -0.50 -0.80
C PRO A 13 -26.30 -0.34 -0.63
N VAL A 14 -25.63 0.11 -1.70
CA VAL A 14 -24.25 0.59 -1.68
C VAL A 14 -24.18 1.81 -0.75
N THR A 15 -23.48 1.67 0.37
CA THR A 15 -23.27 2.75 1.33
C THR A 15 -22.06 3.58 0.89
N LEU A 16 -22.32 4.76 0.33
CA LEU A 16 -21.33 5.82 0.16
C LEU A 16 -20.99 6.42 1.53
N ALA A 17 -19.74 6.30 1.97
CA ALA A 17 -19.24 7.03 3.13
C ALA A 17 -18.77 8.43 2.69
N LEU A 18 -19.57 9.45 2.99
CA LEU A 18 -19.24 10.87 2.92
C LEU A 18 -18.52 11.27 4.21
N VAL A 19 -17.26 11.73 4.11
CA VAL A 19 -16.54 12.35 5.22
C VAL A 19 -17.05 13.79 5.39
N ALA A 20 -17.85 14.01 6.42
CA ALA A 20 -18.34 15.32 6.82
C ALA A 20 -17.43 15.93 7.90
N LEU A 21 -16.85 17.09 7.59
CA LEU A 21 -16.08 17.95 8.49
C LEU A 21 -17.04 18.63 9.48
N ALA A 22 -17.01 18.23 10.76
CA ALA A 22 -17.79 18.86 11.82
C ALA A 22 -16.96 19.94 12.53
N ALA A 23 -17.30 21.19 12.30
CA ALA A 23 -16.94 22.34 13.11
C ALA A 23 -18.20 22.89 13.77
N ALA A 24 -18.29 22.89 15.10
CA ALA A 24 -19.10 23.83 15.89
C ALA A 24 -18.99 23.53 17.39
N ALA A 25 -18.69 24.56 18.19
CA ALA A 25 -19.51 24.91 19.36
C ALA A 25 -19.12 26.31 19.88
N MET A 26 -19.82 27.32 19.36
CA MET A 26 -20.09 28.57 20.09
C MET A 26 -21.29 28.32 21.01
N ALA A 27 -21.24 28.77 22.26
CA ALA A 27 -22.44 29.07 23.03
C ALA A 27 -22.20 30.25 23.99
N THR A 28 -23.23 31.10 24.01
CA THR A 28 -23.36 32.48 24.46
C THR A 28 -23.96 32.64 25.87
N PHE A 29 -24.05 33.91 26.32
CA PHE A 29 -24.83 34.53 27.43
C PHE A 29 -24.09 34.67 28.77
N ALA A 30 -24.18 35.75 29.56
CA ALA A 30 -25.22 36.78 29.67
C ALA A 30 -24.68 38.10 30.29
N THR A 31 -25.33 39.20 29.92
CA THR A 31 -25.26 40.54 30.56
C THR A 31 -26.18 40.63 31.79
N VAL A 32 -25.70 41.10 32.96
CA VAL A 32 -26.55 41.67 34.03
C VAL A 32 -25.83 42.78 34.83
N ALA A 33 -26.47 43.95 34.82
CA ALA A 33 -26.50 45.13 35.72
C ALA A 33 -25.45 45.37 36.84
N LEU A 34 -24.84 46.56 36.80
CA LEU A 34 -24.39 47.28 38.00
C LEU A 34 -25.55 48.14 38.56
N SER A 35 -25.94 47.89 39.80
CA SER A 35 -26.65 48.85 40.66
C SER A 35 -25.84 49.00 41.95
N GLY A 36 -25.58 50.24 42.33
CA GLY A 36 -24.65 50.57 43.41
C GLY A 36 -25.25 50.59 44.82
N SER A 37 -24.34 50.95 45.73
CA SER A 37 -24.48 51.41 47.12
C SER A 37 -24.46 50.35 48.24
N GLY A 38 -23.58 50.61 49.22
CA GLY A 38 -23.60 49.97 50.55
C GLY A 38 -22.21 49.62 51.07
N ARG A 39 -21.70 50.44 51.99
CA ARG A 39 -20.44 50.25 52.72
C ARG A 39 -20.59 49.23 53.86
N ASP A 40 -19.42 48.79 54.35
CA ASP A 40 -19.13 48.26 55.69
C ASP A 40 -19.63 46.82 55.96
N THR A 41 -18.87 45.85 56.46
CA THR A 41 -17.66 45.83 57.31
C THR A 41 -16.90 44.52 57.09
N ASN A 42 -15.63 44.57 57.47
CA ASN A 42 -14.60 43.56 57.46
C ASN A 42 -14.98 42.25 58.20
N GLU A 43 -15.03 41.11 57.50
CA GLU A 43 -14.79 39.78 58.07
C GLU A 43 -13.84 39.03 57.14
N VAL A 44 -12.58 38.91 57.58
CA VAL A 44 -11.58 38.03 56.98
C VAL A 44 -12.03 36.59 57.20
N ARG A 45 -12.74 36.02 56.23
CA ARG A 45 -12.84 34.57 56.07
C ARG A 45 -11.68 34.14 55.18
N ALA A 46 -10.77 33.36 55.76
CA ALA A 46 -9.80 32.58 55.00
C ALA A 46 -10.59 31.64 54.09
N GLN A 47 -10.68 31.99 52.82
CA GLN A 47 -11.17 31.12 51.77
C GLN A 47 -10.02 30.15 51.48
N GLY A 48 -10.20 28.89 51.88
CA GLY A 48 -9.33 27.81 51.44
C GLY A 48 -9.54 27.67 49.93
N ASP A 49 -8.57 28.17 49.17
CA ASP A 49 -8.43 27.91 47.75
C ASP A 49 -7.92 26.47 47.58
N ASP A 50 -8.78 25.47 47.85
CA ASP A 50 -8.60 24.12 47.31
C ASP A 50 -9.14 24.13 45.86
N GLU A 51 -8.48 24.89 44.99
CA GLU A 51 -8.49 24.57 43.56
C GLU A 51 -7.79 23.22 43.42
N PRO A 52 -8.39 22.20 42.78
CA PRO A 52 -7.66 20.98 42.48
C PRO A 52 -6.53 21.35 41.55
N VAL A 53 -5.31 21.41 42.09
CA VAL A 53 -4.08 21.40 41.29
C VAL A 53 -4.20 20.20 40.37
N ASN A 54 -4.40 20.49 39.09
CA ASN A 54 -4.26 19.51 38.04
C ASN A 54 -2.77 19.18 38.02
N GLU A 55 -2.35 18.23 38.86
CA GLU A 55 -1.04 17.57 38.82
C GLU A 55 -0.96 16.81 37.48
N GLN A 56 -0.82 17.56 36.39
CA GLN A 56 -0.11 17.04 35.24
C GLN A 56 1.31 16.87 35.73
N ASP A 57 1.68 15.65 36.12
CA ASP A 57 3.06 15.27 36.40
C ASP A 57 3.92 15.84 35.27
N ASP A 58 4.70 16.88 35.56
CA ASP A 58 5.62 17.53 34.62
C ASP A 58 6.86 16.64 34.49
N VAL A 59 6.64 15.42 33.99
CA VAL A 59 7.69 14.43 33.75
C VAL A 59 8.55 14.97 32.62
N ARG A 60 9.83 15.21 32.93
CA ARG A 60 10.80 15.58 31.91
C ARG A 60 10.91 14.45 30.90
N THR A 61 10.82 14.79 29.62
CA THR A 61 10.86 13.80 28.54
C THR A 61 11.86 14.20 27.46
N ILE A 62 12.34 13.20 26.72
CA ILE A 62 13.09 13.39 25.50
C ILE A 62 12.37 12.68 24.35
N ARG A 63 12.17 13.39 23.24
CA ARG A 63 11.59 12.85 22.01
C ARG A 63 12.68 12.67 20.97
N VAL A 64 12.81 11.46 20.45
CA VAL A 64 13.78 11.11 19.41
C VAL A 64 13.13 10.31 18.30
N GLN A 65 13.71 10.40 17.11
CA GLN A 65 13.39 9.51 15.98
C GLN A 65 14.52 8.49 15.83
N GLY A 66 14.14 7.22 15.85
CA GLY A 66 14.99 6.09 15.48
C GLY A 66 14.62 5.59 14.09
N ARG A 67 15.63 5.16 13.35
CA ARG A 67 15.49 4.61 12.00
C ARG A 67 16.30 3.35 11.86
N ALA A 68 15.76 2.36 11.17
CA ALA A 68 16.49 1.17 10.74
C ALA A 68 16.07 0.79 9.33
N THR A 69 16.98 0.11 8.63
CA THR A 69 16.75 -0.40 7.28
C THR A 69 17.20 -1.85 7.17
N ALA A 70 16.63 -2.60 6.23
CA ALA A 70 17.10 -3.92 5.86
C ALA A 70 16.92 -4.16 4.37
N ASP A 71 17.93 -4.77 3.76
CA ASP A 71 17.85 -5.27 2.39
C ASP A 71 17.18 -6.64 2.38
N VAL A 72 16.11 -6.77 1.60
CA VAL A 72 15.37 -8.02 1.43
C VAL A 72 15.31 -8.37 -0.05
N ALA A 73 15.64 -9.62 -0.36
CA ALA A 73 15.43 -10.17 -1.68
C ALA A 73 13.93 -10.46 -1.87
N PRO A 74 13.30 -10.00 -2.96
CA PRO A 74 11.93 -10.38 -3.27
C PRO A 74 11.78 -11.89 -3.39
N ASP A 75 10.64 -12.41 -2.94
CA ASP A 75 10.28 -13.83 -2.99
C ASP A 75 9.02 -14.09 -3.82
N VAL A 76 8.40 -13.03 -4.35
CA VAL A 76 7.20 -13.09 -5.19
C VAL A 76 7.40 -12.27 -6.46
N ALA A 77 6.96 -12.83 -7.58
CA ALA A 77 6.77 -12.10 -8.83
C ALA A 77 5.29 -12.00 -9.17
N THR A 78 4.85 -10.80 -9.51
CA THR A 78 3.58 -10.53 -10.17
C THR A 78 3.86 -10.20 -11.63
N VAL A 79 3.38 -11.05 -12.53
CA VAL A 79 3.54 -10.84 -13.97
C VAL A 79 2.22 -10.42 -14.59
N THR A 80 2.26 -9.37 -15.40
CA THR A 80 1.13 -8.94 -16.22
C THR A 80 1.44 -9.26 -17.67
N MET A 81 0.64 -10.16 -18.24
CA MET A 81 0.81 -10.69 -19.59
C MET A 81 -0.54 -10.89 -20.26
N GLY A 82 -0.56 -11.25 -21.54
CA GLY A 82 -1.83 -11.47 -22.21
C GLY A 82 -1.69 -11.76 -23.70
N ALA A 83 -2.81 -11.60 -24.39
CA ALA A 83 -2.87 -11.71 -25.84
C ALA A 83 -3.47 -10.45 -26.45
N GLN A 84 -2.94 -10.03 -27.60
CA GLN A 84 -3.47 -8.93 -28.38
C GLN A 84 -3.49 -9.30 -29.87
N HIS A 85 -4.60 -9.01 -30.54
CA HIS A 85 -4.73 -9.28 -31.97
C HIS A 85 -5.58 -8.23 -32.67
N THR A 86 -5.20 -7.90 -33.91
CA THR A 86 -5.97 -7.01 -34.78
C THR A 86 -6.50 -7.79 -35.97
N ALA A 87 -7.82 -7.73 -36.19
CA ALA A 87 -8.48 -8.39 -37.31
C ALA A 87 -9.49 -7.47 -38.01
N PRO A 88 -9.90 -7.75 -39.26
CA PRO A 88 -10.90 -6.95 -39.97
C PRO A 88 -12.27 -6.93 -39.28
N LYS A 89 -12.61 -7.99 -38.51
CA LYS A 89 -13.85 -8.07 -37.73
C LYS A 89 -13.58 -8.19 -36.24
N ALA A 90 -14.36 -7.49 -35.42
CA ALA A 90 -14.28 -7.54 -33.96
C ALA A 90 -14.37 -8.97 -33.40
N LYS A 91 -15.27 -9.79 -33.95
CA LYS A 91 -15.43 -11.19 -33.52
C LYS A 91 -14.17 -12.02 -33.81
N GLU A 92 -13.54 -11.84 -34.96
CA GLU A 92 -12.32 -12.58 -35.32
C GLU A 92 -11.15 -12.20 -34.40
N ALA A 93 -11.02 -10.91 -34.07
CA ALA A 93 -10.03 -10.42 -33.10
C ALA A 93 -10.28 -11.01 -31.71
N LEU A 94 -11.53 -10.99 -31.24
CA LEU A 94 -11.93 -11.48 -29.93
C LEU A 94 -11.76 -13.00 -29.79
N ASP A 95 -12.18 -13.78 -30.79
CA ASP A 95 -12.07 -15.24 -30.78
C ASP A 95 -10.59 -15.66 -30.71
N THR A 96 -9.72 -14.97 -31.47
CA THR A 96 -8.26 -15.22 -31.46
C THR A 96 -7.66 -14.91 -30.10
N VAL A 97 -7.94 -13.72 -29.55
CA VAL A 97 -7.44 -13.32 -28.23
C VAL A 97 -7.90 -14.27 -27.14
N SER A 98 -9.18 -14.67 -27.14
CA SER A 98 -9.73 -15.60 -26.15
C SER A 98 -9.01 -16.95 -26.21
N GLN A 99 -8.84 -17.52 -27.41
CA GLN A 99 -8.13 -18.79 -27.59
C GLN A 99 -6.67 -18.72 -27.09
N LYS A 100 -5.98 -17.61 -27.38
CA LYS A 100 -4.59 -17.42 -26.93
C LYS A 100 -4.52 -17.25 -25.42
N THR A 101 -5.39 -16.45 -24.82
CA THR A 101 -5.45 -16.30 -23.36
C THR A 101 -5.79 -17.61 -22.66
N ASP A 102 -6.70 -18.42 -23.19
CA ASP A 102 -7.01 -19.75 -22.63
C ASP A 102 -5.76 -20.66 -22.67
N SER A 103 -4.98 -20.58 -23.75
CA SER A 103 -3.72 -21.32 -23.86
C SER A 103 -2.69 -20.89 -22.81
N ILE A 104 -2.57 -19.58 -22.57
CA ILE A 104 -1.73 -19.01 -21.50
C ILE A 104 -2.18 -19.57 -20.15
N ILE A 105 -3.46 -19.43 -19.80
CA ILE A 105 -4.01 -19.88 -18.51
C ILE A 105 -3.78 -21.38 -18.30
N ASN A 106 -3.96 -22.21 -19.33
CA ASN A 106 -3.72 -23.64 -19.23
C ASN A 106 -2.26 -23.97 -18.93
N ILE A 107 -1.30 -23.23 -19.48
CA ILE A 107 0.13 -23.42 -19.19
C ILE A 107 0.45 -23.00 -17.77
N LEU A 108 -0.05 -21.85 -17.32
CA LEU A 108 0.13 -21.39 -15.93
C LEU A 108 -0.37 -22.45 -14.93
N LYS A 109 -1.56 -23.01 -15.18
CA LYS A 109 -2.11 -24.11 -14.36
C LYS A 109 -1.28 -25.40 -14.45
N ALA A 110 -0.80 -25.75 -15.64
CA ALA A 110 0.04 -26.94 -15.83
C ALA A 110 1.42 -26.80 -15.16
N ALA A 111 1.92 -25.58 -15.02
CA ALA A 111 3.12 -25.25 -14.28
C ALA A 111 2.91 -25.25 -12.75
N GLY A 112 1.68 -25.50 -12.28
CA GLY A 112 1.37 -25.62 -10.85
C GLY A 112 0.95 -24.32 -10.18
N ILE A 113 0.66 -23.25 -10.95
CA ILE A 113 0.14 -22.00 -10.38
C ILE A 113 -1.32 -22.21 -9.98
N ASP A 114 -1.63 -21.84 -8.73
CA ASP A 114 -2.97 -21.95 -8.18
C ASP A 114 -3.96 -21.01 -8.90
N GLU A 115 -5.21 -21.47 -9.04
CA GLU A 115 -6.26 -20.67 -9.71
C GLU A 115 -6.51 -19.32 -9.02
N GLY A 116 -6.28 -19.25 -7.70
CA GLY A 116 -6.40 -18.01 -6.93
C GLY A 116 -5.33 -16.97 -7.24
N ASP A 117 -4.18 -17.40 -7.77
CA ASP A 117 -3.07 -16.54 -8.18
C ASP A 117 -3.13 -16.16 -9.66
N ILE A 118 -4.16 -16.60 -10.40
CA ILE A 118 -4.39 -16.26 -11.81
C ILE A 118 -5.64 -15.39 -11.93
N GLN A 119 -5.47 -14.15 -12.35
CA GLN A 119 -6.56 -13.20 -12.51
C GLN A 119 -6.63 -12.65 -13.93
N THR A 120 -7.77 -12.84 -14.61
CA THR A 120 -8.07 -12.12 -15.86
C THR A 120 -8.60 -10.74 -15.52
N SER A 121 -7.87 -9.70 -15.94
CA SER A 121 -8.09 -8.34 -15.44
C SER A 121 -8.76 -7.42 -16.46
N ASN A 122 -8.56 -7.63 -17.77
CA ASN A 122 -9.03 -6.66 -18.76
C ASN A 122 -9.25 -7.27 -20.16
N LEU A 123 -10.49 -7.58 -20.51
CA LEU A 123 -10.90 -7.92 -21.88
C LEU A 123 -11.44 -6.68 -22.59
N SER A 124 -10.82 -6.28 -23.70
CA SER A 124 -11.24 -5.10 -24.45
C SER A 124 -11.20 -5.32 -25.95
N VAL A 125 -12.06 -4.61 -26.69
CA VAL A 125 -12.08 -4.59 -28.15
C VAL A 125 -12.33 -3.16 -28.63
N TRP A 126 -11.41 -2.62 -29.43
CA TRP A 126 -11.46 -1.25 -29.92
C TRP A 126 -11.35 -1.20 -31.44
N PRO A 127 -12.17 -0.37 -32.13
CA PRO A 127 -12.00 -0.13 -33.55
C PRO A 127 -10.66 0.57 -33.80
N GLN A 128 -10.00 0.18 -34.89
CA GLN A 128 -8.80 0.82 -35.40
C GLN A 128 -9.18 1.71 -36.58
N TYR A 129 -8.68 2.95 -36.58
CA TYR A 129 -8.96 3.92 -37.63
C TYR A 129 -7.74 4.09 -38.52
N GLY A 130 -7.98 4.34 -39.81
CA GLY A 130 -6.92 4.70 -40.75
C GLY A 130 -6.31 6.07 -40.44
N VAL A 131 -5.24 6.42 -41.15
CA VAL A 131 -4.47 7.67 -40.94
C VAL A 131 -5.35 8.93 -41.05
N GLU A 132 -6.39 8.89 -41.89
CA GLU A 132 -7.36 9.99 -42.06
C GLU A 132 -8.42 10.05 -40.94
N GLY A 133 -8.46 9.07 -40.01
CA GLY A 133 -9.34 9.05 -38.84
C GLY A 133 -10.82 8.72 -39.13
N GLU A 134 -11.26 8.79 -40.38
CA GLU A 134 -12.68 8.67 -40.74
C GLU A 134 -13.14 7.23 -41.02
N LYS A 135 -12.22 6.31 -41.28
CA LYS A 135 -12.54 4.93 -41.70
C LYS A 135 -11.95 3.90 -40.76
N ILE A 136 -12.81 3.00 -40.28
CA ILE A 136 -12.40 1.80 -39.54
C ILE A 136 -11.62 0.87 -40.49
N THR A 137 -10.39 0.54 -40.11
CA THR A 137 -9.49 -0.37 -40.84
C THR A 137 -9.43 -1.76 -40.22
N GLY A 138 -9.91 -1.92 -38.99
CA GLY A 138 -10.01 -3.20 -38.30
C GLY A 138 -10.45 -3.02 -36.85
N TYR A 139 -10.28 -4.07 -36.07
CA TYR A 139 -10.58 -4.10 -34.64
C TYR A 139 -9.42 -4.77 -33.92
N GLN A 140 -8.95 -4.13 -32.86
CA GLN A 140 -7.94 -4.68 -31.97
C GLN A 140 -8.64 -5.19 -30.72
N ALA A 141 -8.43 -6.45 -30.41
CA ALA A 141 -8.81 -7.04 -29.14
C ALA A 141 -7.57 -7.23 -28.27
N SER A 142 -7.74 -7.12 -26.96
CA SER A 142 -6.71 -7.49 -25.97
C SER A 142 -7.36 -8.15 -24.76
N ASN A 143 -6.63 -9.09 -24.16
CA ASN A 143 -7.00 -9.67 -22.89
C ASN A 143 -5.76 -9.86 -22.01
N THR A 144 -5.82 -9.30 -20.81
CA THR A 144 -4.71 -9.30 -19.85
C THR A 144 -4.99 -10.26 -18.70
N VAL A 145 -3.97 -11.06 -18.36
CA VAL A 145 -3.88 -11.97 -17.24
C VAL A 145 -2.76 -11.49 -16.31
N THR A 146 -3.10 -11.32 -15.05
CA THR A 146 -2.15 -11.08 -13.96
C THR A 146 -1.93 -12.40 -13.24
N VAL A 147 -0.68 -12.77 -13.04
CA VAL A 147 -0.30 -13.99 -12.34
C VAL A 147 0.69 -13.69 -11.23
N ARG A 148 0.49 -14.30 -10.06
CA ARG A 148 1.41 -14.25 -8.92
C ARG A 148 2.12 -15.60 -8.78
N THR A 149 3.43 -15.58 -8.55
CA THR A 149 4.23 -16.80 -8.33
C THR A 149 5.35 -16.56 -7.34
N THR A 150 5.69 -17.59 -6.57
CA THR A 150 6.87 -17.63 -5.67
C THR A 150 8.06 -18.36 -6.31
N ASP A 151 7.85 -19.02 -7.46
CA ASP A 151 8.92 -19.65 -8.23
C ASP A 151 9.59 -18.63 -9.15
N LEU A 152 10.57 -17.90 -8.59
CA LEU A 152 11.34 -16.90 -9.34
C LEU A 152 12.37 -17.53 -10.28
N GLU A 153 12.97 -18.66 -9.88
CA GLU A 153 13.98 -19.37 -10.67
C GLU A 153 13.36 -19.99 -11.94
N GLY A 154 12.16 -20.56 -11.82
CA GLY A 154 11.42 -21.14 -12.95
C GLY A 154 10.71 -20.11 -13.84
N LEU A 155 10.70 -18.83 -13.46
CA LEU A 155 9.88 -17.81 -14.12
C LEU A 155 10.28 -17.62 -15.59
N GLY A 156 11.58 -17.57 -15.90
CA GLY A 156 12.05 -17.41 -17.28
C GLY A 156 11.54 -18.51 -18.20
N GLY A 157 11.71 -19.78 -17.79
CA GLY A 157 11.23 -20.94 -18.54
C GLY A 157 9.71 -21.03 -18.63
N LEU A 158 8.97 -20.51 -17.64
CA LEU A 158 7.52 -20.38 -17.72
C LEU A 158 7.11 -19.35 -18.78
N LEU A 159 7.74 -18.18 -18.81
CA LEU A 159 7.44 -17.13 -19.79
C LEU A 159 7.75 -17.60 -21.23
N ASP A 160 8.82 -18.37 -21.42
CA ASP A 160 9.15 -18.95 -22.73
C ASP A 160 8.04 -19.90 -23.21
N GLN A 161 7.56 -20.81 -22.35
CA GLN A 161 6.46 -21.72 -22.67
C GLN A 161 5.15 -20.97 -23.00
N VAL A 162 4.85 -19.94 -22.21
CA VAL A 162 3.68 -19.09 -22.42
C VAL A 162 3.79 -18.35 -23.77
N SER A 163 4.95 -17.77 -24.05
CA SER A 163 5.22 -17.07 -25.31
C SER A 163 5.07 -18.00 -26.51
N ASP A 164 5.60 -19.22 -26.45
CA ASP A 164 5.48 -20.21 -27.52
C ASP A 164 4.03 -20.59 -27.83
N ALA A 165 3.18 -20.73 -26.81
CA ALA A 165 1.78 -21.09 -27.00
C ALA A 165 0.91 -19.91 -27.48
N ALA A 166 1.18 -18.72 -26.94
CA ALA A 166 0.50 -17.50 -27.37
C ALA A 166 0.92 -17.09 -28.79
N GLY A 167 2.16 -17.39 -29.19
CA GLY A 167 2.74 -17.05 -30.50
C GLY A 167 2.82 -15.54 -30.71
N ASP A 168 2.67 -15.09 -31.96
CA ASP A 168 2.77 -13.67 -32.35
C ASP A 168 1.74 -12.74 -31.66
N GLN A 169 0.74 -13.30 -30.98
CA GLN A 169 -0.26 -12.54 -30.23
C GLN A 169 0.15 -12.30 -28.78
N PHE A 170 1.23 -12.91 -28.31
CA PHE A 170 1.72 -12.74 -26.95
C PHE A 170 2.03 -11.28 -26.64
N ARG A 171 1.71 -10.87 -25.42
CA ARG A 171 2.08 -9.57 -24.90
C ARG A 171 2.52 -9.70 -23.46
N LEU A 172 3.72 -9.22 -23.16
CA LEU A 172 4.22 -9.04 -21.81
C LEU A 172 4.13 -7.54 -21.48
N ASP A 173 3.31 -7.20 -20.50
CA ASP A 173 3.09 -5.81 -20.09
C ASP A 173 4.04 -5.40 -18.96
N GLY A 174 4.45 -6.34 -18.09
CA GLY A 174 5.46 -6.09 -17.07
C GLY A 174 5.61 -7.21 -16.04
N ILE A 175 6.70 -7.15 -15.28
CA ILE A 175 6.99 -8.01 -14.13
C ILE A 175 7.28 -7.09 -12.95
N ALA A 176 6.66 -7.36 -11.80
CA ALA A 176 6.92 -6.66 -10.55
C ALA A 176 7.32 -7.67 -9.49
N PHE A 177 8.35 -7.34 -8.71
CA PHE A 177 8.82 -8.17 -7.61
C PHE A 177 8.38 -7.57 -6.28
N SER A 178 8.02 -8.43 -5.32
CA SER A 178 7.60 -8.04 -3.98
C SER A 178 8.04 -9.06 -2.95
N VAL A 179 7.94 -8.66 -1.68
CA VAL A 179 8.05 -9.55 -0.53
C VAL A 179 6.63 -9.98 -0.14
N ASP A 180 6.40 -11.28 0.05
CA ASP A 180 5.06 -11.82 0.38
C ASP A 180 4.56 -11.35 1.74
N ASP A 181 5.42 -11.44 2.75
CA ASP A 181 5.14 -11.01 4.12
C ASP A 181 6.10 -9.88 4.52
N PRO A 182 5.82 -8.64 4.11
CA PRO A 182 6.64 -7.50 4.49
C PRO A 182 6.59 -7.25 6.01
N ASP A 183 5.51 -7.63 6.70
CA ASP A 183 5.39 -7.40 8.14
C ASP A 183 6.33 -8.30 8.94
N ALA A 184 6.45 -9.57 8.55
CA ALA A 184 7.45 -10.47 9.10
C ALA A 184 8.88 -9.99 8.79
N ALA A 185 9.13 -9.56 7.55
CA ALA A 185 10.43 -9.02 7.15
C ALA A 185 10.82 -7.75 7.93
N LEU A 186 9.84 -6.94 8.34
CA LEU A 186 10.04 -5.73 9.13
C LEU A 186 10.17 -5.98 10.64
N ALA A 187 9.90 -7.18 11.16
CA ALA A 187 9.89 -7.43 12.60
C ALA A 187 11.23 -7.11 13.28
N ASP A 188 12.33 -7.60 12.71
CA ASP A 188 13.69 -7.33 13.21
C ASP A 188 14.07 -5.86 12.98
N VAL A 189 13.68 -5.28 11.85
CA VAL A 189 13.93 -3.87 11.51
C VAL A 189 13.25 -2.92 12.52
N ARG A 190 12.04 -3.26 12.98
CA ARG A 190 11.35 -2.49 14.03
C ARG A 190 12.11 -2.53 15.35
N ALA A 191 12.60 -3.70 15.75
CA ALA A 191 13.40 -3.83 16.97
C ALA A 191 14.68 -2.98 16.89
N ASP A 192 15.35 -2.99 15.74
CA ASP A 192 16.54 -2.19 15.47
C ASP A 192 16.23 -0.68 15.45
N ALA A 193 15.10 -0.26 14.90
CA ALA A 193 14.68 1.15 14.91
C ALA A 193 14.45 1.67 16.34
N VAL A 194 13.86 0.84 17.21
CA VAL A 194 13.67 1.17 18.64
C VAL A 194 15.01 1.20 19.38
N ALA A 195 15.91 0.26 19.11
CA ALA A 195 17.26 0.24 19.68
C ALA A 195 18.07 1.48 19.24
N ASN A 196 17.92 1.88 17.98
CA ASN A 196 18.50 3.10 17.42
C ASN A 196 17.97 4.35 18.15
N ALA A 197 16.65 4.47 18.34
CA ALA A 197 16.04 5.55 19.10
C ALA A 197 16.60 5.63 20.53
N ARG A 198 16.65 4.50 21.26
CA ARG A 198 17.18 4.46 22.63
C ARG A 198 18.66 4.86 22.68
N THR A 199 19.48 4.37 21.75
CA THR A 199 20.90 4.74 21.64
C THR A 199 21.07 6.24 21.42
N LYS A 200 20.28 6.82 20.51
CA LYS A 200 20.30 8.25 20.20
C LYS A 200 19.83 9.11 21.38
N ALA A 201 18.79 8.70 22.09
CA ALA A 201 18.36 9.37 23.33
C ALA A 201 19.47 9.34 24.38
N GLY A 202 20.14 8.19 24.56
CA GLY A 202 21.28 8.04 25.46
C GLY A 202 22.42 9.00 25.15
N GLN A 203 22.71 9.25 23.87
CA GLN A 203 23.74 10.20 23.44
C GLN A 203 23.43 11.66 23.83
N PHE A 204 22.15 12.04 23.91
CA PHE A 204 21.74 13.40 24.27
C PHE A 204 21.84 13.70 25.77
N VAL A 205 21.82 12.67 26.63
CA VAL A 205 21.90 12.85 28.09
C VAL A 205 23.31 12.65 28.65
N VAL A 206 24.30 12.34 27.79
CA VAL A 206 25.69 12.18 28.23
C VAL A 206 26.21 13.49 28.80
N GLY A 207 26.63 13.47 30.07
CA GLY A 207 27.18 14.63 30.77
C GLY A 207 26.13 15.48 31.49
N GLU A 208 24.85 15.14 31.36
CA GLU A 208 23.75 15.73 32.12
C GLU A 208 23.50 14.92 33.41
N ASP A 209 22.89 15.54 34.42
CA ASP A 209 22.48 14.87 35.67
C ASP A 209 21.12 14.17 35.53
N VAL A 210 20.88 13.54 34.36
CA VAL A 210 19.64 12.82 34.02
C VAL A 210 19.96 11.52 33.25
N GLN A 211 19.06 10.55 33.32
CA GLN A 211 19.16 9.25 32.66
C GLN A 211 17.91 8.97 31.81
N ILE A 212 18.05 8.08 30.82
CA ILE A 212 16.91 7.62 30.01
C ILE A 212 16.08 6.60 30.79
N GLY A 213 14.83 6.96 31.06
CA GLY A 213 13.84 6.13 31.75
C GLY A 213 12.99 5.25 30.82
N GLU A 214 11.73 5.05 31.21
CA GLU A 214 10.76 4.23 30.49
C GLU A 214 10.23 4.93 29.22
N ILE A 215 9.62 4.15 28.32
CA ILE A 215 8.97 4.68 27.12
C ILE A 215 7.57 5.15 27.50
N ARG A 216 7.28 6.44 27.29
CA ARG A 216 5.94 7.03 27.47
C ARG A 216 5.06 6.87 26.26
N THR A 217 5.64 7.02 25.08
CA THR A 217 4.91 6.95 23.81
C THR A 217 5.84 6.47 22.71
N MET A 218 5.32 5.60 21.84
CA MET A 218 5.98 5.17 20.63
C MET A 218 4.99 5.23 19.49
N VAL A 219 5.42 5.83 18.38
CA VAL A 219 4.63 5.91 17.14
C VAL A 219 5.52 5.47 16.00
N GLU A 220 5.14 4.40 15.32
CA GLU A 220 5.70 4.06 14.01
C GLU A 220 5.14 5.05 12.99
N SER A 221 6.02 5.74 12.29
CA SER A 221 5.63 6.61 11.18
C SER A 221 5.41 5.70 9.97
N GLY A 222 4.33 5.91 9.20
CA GLY A 222 3.95 5.03 8.10
C GLY A 222 5.14 4.70 7.18
N SER A 223 5.29 3.42 6.86
CA SER A 223 6.33 2.91 5.97
C SER A 223 6.20 3.58 4.59
N GLU A 224 7.27 4.22 4.13
CA GLU A 224 7.36 4.73 2.76
C GLU A 224 7.45 3.51 1.81
N PRO A 225 6.83 3.53 0.60
CA PRO A 225 6.89 2.39 -0.30
C PRO A 225 8.34 1.95 -0.55
N PRO A 226 8.64 0.64 -0.60
CA PRO A 226 9.99 0.16 -0.78
C PRO A 226 10.59 0.74 -2.06
N ILE A 227 11.83 1.22 -1.93
CA ILE A 227 12.62 1.73 -3.05
C ILE A 227 13.30 0.56 -3.75
N LEU A 228 13.03 0.41 -5.06
CA LEU A 228 13.70 -0.56 -5.92
C LEU A 228 15.12 -0.07 -6.21
N PHE A 229 16.13 -0.88 -5.92
CA PHE A 229 17.49 -0.62 -6.38
C PHE A 229 17.69 -1.19 -7.78
N ASP A 230 17.88 -0.30 -8.75
CA ASP A 230 18.22 -0.68 -10.12
C ASP A 230 19.74 -0.84 -10.26
N GLU A 231 20.23 -2.07 -10.16
CA GLU A 231 21.64 -2.41 -10.42
C GLU A 231 21.95 -2.65 -11.91
N SER A 232 21.05 -2.30 -12.85
CA SER A 232 21.20 -2.62 -14.28
C SER A 232 22.22 -1.77 -15.07
N ARG A 233 23.38 -1.48 -14.47
CA ARG A 233 24.49 -0.80 -15.16
C ARG A 233 25.78 -1.64 -15.22
N ALA A 234 25.68 -2.96 -15.42
CA ALA A 234 26.83 -3.75 -15.90
C ALA A 234 26.44 -5.15 -16.41
N ALA A 235 25.94 -5.29 -17.65
CA ALA A 235 26.13 -6.53 -18.40
C ALA A 235 25.97 -6.28 -19.91
N SER A 236 27.08 -6.32 -20.63
CA SER A 236 27.13 -6.47 -22.09
C SER A 236 27.83 -7.78 -22.40
N GLY A 237 27.14 -8.75 -23.00
CA GLY A 237 27.80 -9.97 -23.49
C GLY A 237 26.86 -11.09 -23.94
N ASP A 238 26.97 -11.42 -25.24
CA ASP A 238 26.65 -12.65 -25.97
C ASP A 238 25.24 -13.26 -25.93
N MET A 239 24.58 -13.21 -27.11
CA MET A 239 23.37 -13.96 -27.43
C MET A 239 23.68 -15.40 -27.87
N ALA A 240 23.57 -16.34 -26.94
CA ALA A 240 23.08 -17.68 -27.24
C ALA A 240 21.63 -17.77 -26.75
N ALA A 241 20.83 -18.70 -27.28
CA ALA A 241 19.46 -18.94 -26.84
C ALA A 241 19.46 -19.20 -25.32
N ALA A 242 19.17 -18.15 -24.55
CA ALA A 242 19.25 -18.12 -23.12
C ALA A 242 17.84 -17.83 -22.61
N GLU A 243 17.43 -18.60 -21.61
CA GLU A 243 16.28 -18.32 -20.76
C GLU A 243 16.26 -16.82 -20.46
N VAL A 244 15.10 -16.18 -20.58
CA VAL A 244 14.97 -14.74 -20.32
C VAL A 244 15.58 -14.45 -18.94
N PRO A 245 16.70 -13.70 -18.85
CA PRO A 245 17.37 -13.48 -17.56
C PRO A 245 16.49 -12.55 -16.73
N ILE A 246 16.03 -13.05 -15.59
CA ILE A 246 15.18 -12.31 -14.65
C ILE A 246 15.93 -12.21 -13.34
N GLU A 247 16.37 -10.99 -13.01
CA GLU A 247 17.05 -10.66 -11.77
C GLU A 247 16.13 -9.77 -10.92
N PRO A 248 15.59 -10.26 -9.79
CA PRO A 248 14.59 -9.54 -9.00
C PRO A 248 15.14 -8.30 -8.25
N GLY A 249 16.47 -8.16 -8.16
CA GLY A 249 17.14 -7.10 -7.40
C GLY A 249 16.96 -7.24 -5.88
N SER A 250 17.34 -6.20 -5.13
CA SER A 250 17.07 -6.07 -3.69
C SER A 250 16.13 -4.90 -3.41
N GLN A 251 15.35 -5.02 -2.34
CA GLN A 251 14.48 -3.95 -1.84
C GLN A 251 14.95 -3.51 -0.46
N GLU A 252 15.13 -2.21 -0.25
CA GLU A 252 15.37 -1.67 1.10
C GLU A 252 14.03 -1.42 1.78
N LEU A 253 13.83 -2.11 2.90
CA LEU A 253 12.75 -1.87 3.83
C LEU A 253 13.21 -0.86 4.87
N VAL A 254 12.35 0.12 5.18
CA VAL A 254 12.66 1.21 6.11
C VAL A 254 11.62 1.27 7.21
N VAL A 255 12.08 1.37 8.45
CA VAL A 255 11.24 1.66 9.62
C VAL A 255 11.71 2.95 10.29
N ASP A 256 10.76 3.87 10.49
CA ASP A 256 10.93 5.09 11.26
C ASP A 256 10.03 5.08 12.49
N VAL A 257 10.62 5.13 13.68
CA VAL A 257 9.88 5.20 14.95
C VAL A 257 10.18 6.51 15.66
N THR A 258 9.13 7.19 16.13
CA THR A 258 9.26 8.30 17.07
C THR A 258 8.98 7.80 18.47
N VAL A 259 9.95 7.95 19.37
CA VAL A 259 9.86 7.49 20.75
C VAL A 259 10.02 8.66 21.71
N VAL A 260 9.16 8.71 22.72
CA VAL A 260 9.25 9.63 23.85
C VAL A 260 9.67 8.82 25.07
N PHE A 261 10.85 9.12 25.61
CA PHE A 261 11.37 8.55 26.84
C PHE A 261 11.20 9.52 28.00
N GLU A 262 11.05 8.99 29.20
CA GLU A 262 11.24 9.75 30.43
C GLU A 262 12.69 10.09 30.67
N LEU A 263 12.91 11.18 31.40
CA LEU A 263 14.21 11.54 31.97
C LEU A 263 14.11 11.40 33.48
N THR A 264 14.99 10.59 34.06
CA THR A 264 15.05 10.30 35.51
C THR A 264 16.34 10.82 36.12
#